data_AF-A0A958FMA5-F1
#
_entry.id   AF-A0A958FMA5-F1
#
_cell.length_a   1.000
_cell.length_b   1.000
_cell.length_c   1.000
_cell.angle_alpha   90.00
_cell.angle_beta   90.00
_cell.angle_gamma   90.00
#
_symmetry.space_group_name_H-M   'P 1'
#
loop_
_entity.id
_entity.type
_entity.pdbx_description
1 polymer ?
#
loop_
_entity_poly.entity_id
_entity_poly.type
_entity_poly.pdbx_seq_one_letter_code
_entity_poly.pdbx_strand_id
1 'polypeptide(L)'
;MRNRKFFFTIFLTYLGFISVIAQQPAEADRVDLSTPQEFPPPAGRELILEEMFPIGLSNGDLLMVYRLWPLGGQTNDVLYSARSTDGGLSWEAPQTVHTIANGQHNWIQGLQTQSGRLIIAYYPPFGAGTELQLLHSDDAGVNWSPLVAVATGDGPRDAHLSETGDGRLWLVYHNFDLGDPGDFYYRTSLDDGVSWGNETLLLGGPAFP
;
A
#
# COMPACT_ATOMS: atom_id res chain seq x y z
N MET A 1 -59.93 -40.35 34.90
CA MET A 1 -58.90 -39.52 35.55
C MET A 1 -57.76 -39.33 34.55
N ARG A 2 -57.62 -38.14 33.96
CA ARG A 2 -56.68 -37.85 32.86
C ARG A 2 -55.85 -36.62 33.24
N ASN A 3 -54.56 -36.82 33.46
CA ASN A 3 -53.61 -35.77 33.85
C ASN A 3 -53.25 -34.89 32.65
N ARG A 4 -53.32 -33.57 32.85
CA ARG A 4 -52.88 -32.51 31.93
C ARG A 4 -51.36 -32.32 32.04
N LYS A 5 -50.64 -32.23 30.92
CA LYS A 5 -49.30 -31.64 30.84
C LYS A 5 -49.39 -30.32 30.08
N PHE A 6 -48.89 -29.25 30.69
CA PHE A 6 -48.72 -27.92 30.09
C PHE A 6 -47.51 -27.96 29.14
N PHE A 7 -47.65 -27.39 27.94
CA PHE A 7 -46.52 -27.04 27.07
C PHE A 7 -46.41 -25.51 27.04
N PHE A 8 -45.21 -24.99 27.32
CA PHE A 8 -44.87 -23.59 27.09
C PHE A 8 -44.37 -23.44 25.66
N THR A 9 -44.98 -22.54 24.89
CA THR A 9 -44.48 -22.09 23.59
C THR A 9 -43.57 -20.88 23.81
N ILE A 10 -42.31 -20.98 23.40
CA ILE A 10 -41.40 -19.83 23.28
C ILE A 10 -41.44 -19.39 21.82
N PHE A 11 -41.85 -18.14 21.56
CA PHE A 11 -41.65 -17.48 20.28
C PHE A 11 -40.24 -16.86 20.28
N LEU A 12 -39.34 -17.37 19.42
CA LEU A 12 -38.17 -16.60 19.00
C LEU A 12 -38.49 -15.98 17.64
N THR A 13 -38.63 -14.65 17.62
CA THR A 13 -38.60 -13.86 16.40
C THR A 13 -37.16 -13.76 15.91
N TYR A 14 -36.86 -14.43 14.79
CA TYR A 14 -35.60 -14.27 14.05
C TYR A 14 -35.67 -12.93 13.29
N LEU A 15 -34.95 -11.91 13.79
CA LEU A 15 -34.64 -10.71 13.00
C LEU A 15 -33.45 -11.06 12.10
N GLY A 16 -33.69 -11.11 10.80
CA GLY A 16 -32.68 -11.42 9.80
C GLY A 16 -31.59 -10.37 9.76
N PHE A 17 -30.35 -10.79 10.03
CA PHE A 17 -29.17 -10.07 9.58
C PHE A 17 -28.97 -10.39 8.10
N ILE A 18 -29.25 -9.42 7.23
CA ILE A 18 -28.76 -9.48 5.85
C ILE A 18 -27.29 -9.07 5.92
N SER A 19 -26.40 -10.06 6.04
CA SER A 19 -25.01 -9.84 5.69
C SER A 19 -24.96 -9.60 4.19
N VAL A 20 -24.64 -8.38 3.78
CA VAL A 20 -24.24 -8.11 2.39
C VAL A 20 -22.87 -8.75 2.22
N ILE A 21 -22.85 -10.04 1.89
CA ILE A 21 -21.65 -10.69 1.38
C ILE A 21 -21.51 -10.13 -0.04
N ALA A 22 -20.51 -9.30 -0.27
CA ALA A 22 -20.10 -8.98 -1.63
C ALA A 22 -19.81 -10.33 -2.31
N GLN A 23 -20.64 -10.69 -3.30
CA GLN A 23 -20.40 -11.90 -4.07
C GLN A 23 -19.06 -11.71 -4.78
N GLN A 24 -18.12 -12.62 -4.54
CA GLN A 24 -16.94 -12.71 -5.39
C GLN A 24 -17.43 -12.81 -6.85
N PRO A 25 -16.83 -12.08 -7.80
CA PRO A 25 -17.19 -12.21 -9.20
C PRO A 25 -17.11 -13.68 -9.60
N ALA A 26 -18.04 -14.11 -10.45
CA ALA A 26 -18.08 -15.48 -10.92
C ALA A 26 -16.71 -15.86 -11.50
N GLU A 27 -16.29 -17.10 -11.34
CA GLU A 27 -14.96 -17.56 -11.78
C GLU A 27 -14.71 -17.30 -13.28
N ALA A 28 -15.77 -17.27 -14.09
CA ALA A 28 -15.75 -16.94 -15.51
C ALA A 28 -15.51 -15.45 -15.84
N ASP A 29 -15.66 -14.54 -14.86
CA ASP A 29 -15.44 -13.10 -15.03
C ASP A 29 -14.02 -12.67 -14.61
N ARG A 30 -13.20 -13.61 -14.11
CA ARG A 30 -11.81 -13.34 -13.77
C ARG A 30 -10.96 -13.30 -15.02
N VAL A 31 -10.09 -12.31 -15.10
CA VAL A 31 -9.07 -12.22 -16.14
C VAL A 31 -8.17 -13.46 -16.08
N ASP A 32 -8.07 -14.16 -17.20
CA ASP A 32 -7.20 -15.33 -17.33
C ASP A 32 -5.75 -14.89 -17.51
N LEU A 33 -4.96 -15.06 -16.44
CA LEU A 33 -3.51 -14.82 -16.43
C LEU A 33 -2.71 -16.13 -16.50
N SER A 34 -3.31 -17.22 -16.99
CA SER A 34 -2.60 -18.50 -17.19
C SER A 34 -1.41 -18.39 -18.13
N THR A 35 -1.41 -17.38 -19.00
CA THR A 35 -0.24 -16.95 -19.76
C THR A 35 0.24 -15.60 -19.21
N PRO A 36 1.44 -15.53 -18.61
CA PRO A 36 1.98 -14.28 -18.08
C PRO A 36 2.06 -13.20 -19.16
N GLN A 37 1.56 -12.00 -18.86
CA GLN A 37 1.73 -10.82 -19.70
C GLN A 37 2.92 -10.00 -19.19
N GLU A 38 3.79 -9.57 -20.09
CA GLU A 38 4.92 -8.71 -19.73
C GLU A 38 4.44 -7.30 -19.42
N PHE A 39 4.96 -6.71 -18.36
CA PHE A 39 4.78 -5.29 -18.09
C PHE A 39 5.56 -4.48 -19.13
N PRO A 40 4.94 -3.54 -19.86
CA PRO A 40 5.61 -2.86 -20.97
C PRO A 40 6.73 -1.97 -20.42
N PRO A 41 7.99 -2.13 -20.89
CA PRO A 41 9.04 -1.21 -20.52
C PRO A 41 8.70 0.18 -21.10
N PRO A 42 8.89 1.26 -20.33
CA PRO A 42 8.75 2.62 -20.85
C PRO A 42 9.67 2.83 -22.06
N ALA A 43 9.13 3.44 -23.11
CA ALA A 43 9.80 3.52 -24.39
C ALA A 43 11.10 4.35 -24.32
N GLY A 44 12.16 3.84 -24.96
CA GLY A 44 13.24 4.67 -25.48
C GLY A 44 14.49 4.85 -24.63
N ARG A 45 14.70 4.08 -23.55
CA ARG A 45 16.01 4.03 -22.87
C ARG A 45 16.32 2.63 -22.33
N GLU A 46 17.61 2.34 -22.29
CA GLU A 46 18.21 1.30 -21.47
C GLU A 46 18.01 1.70 -19.99
N LEU A 47 16.88 1.28 -19.41
CA LEU A 47 16.50 1.57 -18.02
C LEU A 47 16.53 0.28 -17.22
N ILE A 48 17.00 0.37 -15.98
CA ILE A 48 16.76 -0.68 -14.99
C ILE A 48 15.46 -0.35 -14.30
N LEU A 49 14.52 -1.30 -14.35
CA LEU A 49 13.37 -1.29 -13.47
C LEU A 49 13.81 -1.88 -12.14
N GLU A 50 13.65 -1.12 -11.06
CA GLU A 50 13.95 -1.56 -9.70
C GLU A 50 12.74 -1.24 -8.84
N GLU A 51 12.26 -2.24 -8.09
CA GLU A 51 11.05 -2.18 -7.26
C GLU A 51 9.74 -1.91 -8.03
N MET A 52 8.76 -2.77 -7.81
CA MET A 52 7.40 -2.64 -8.36
C MET A 52 6.41 -2.98 -7.26
N PHE A 53 5.36 -2.18 -7.16
CA PHE A 53 4.26 -2.44 -6.23
C PHE A 53 2.91 -2.30 -6.95
N PRO A 54 2.15 -3.40 -7.10
CA PRO A 54 0.80 -3.33 -7.62
C PRO A 54 -0.18 -2.88 -6.52
N ILE A 55 -1.08 -1.97 -6.87
CA ILE A 55 -2.18 -1.53 -6.03
C ILE A 55 -3.48 -1.91 -6.72
N GLY A 56 -4.30 -2.72 -6.05
CA GLY A 56 -5.68 -2.99 -6.48
C GLY A 56 -6.55 -1.79 -6.15
N LEU A 57 -7.25 -1.26 -7.15
CA LEU A 57 -8.17 -0.14 -6.99
C LEU A 57 -9.59 -0.66 -6.73
N SER A 58 -10.37 0.12 -5.99
CA SER A 58 -11.75 -0.18 -5.58
C SER A 58 -12.71 -0.33 -6.76
N ASN A 59 -12.37 0.23 -7.91
CA ASN A 59 -13.11 0.07 -9.16
C ASN A 59 -12.73 -1.20 -9.95
N GLY A 60 -11.81 -2.02 -9.44
CA GLY A 60 -11.35 -3.27 -10.08
C GLY A 60 -10.11 -3.12 -10.97
N ASP A 61 -9.62 -1.89 -11.17
CA ASP A 61 -8.40 -1.64 -11.93
C ASP A 61 -7.15 -1.96 -11.11
N LEU A 62 -6.01 -2.06 -11.80
CA LEU A 62 -4.69 -2.11 -11.18
C LEU A 62 -3.92 -0.82 -11.44
N LEU A 63 -3.22 -0.34 -10.43
CA LEU A 63 -2.19 0.67 -10.59
C LEU A 63 -0.84 0.02 -10.25
N MET A 64 0.05 -0.06 -11.23
CA MET A 64 1.44 -0.42 -10.97
C MET A 64 2.21 0.85 -10.63
N VAL A 65 2.86 0.87 -9.47
CA VAL A 65 3.84 1.90 -9.14
C VAL A 65 5.22 1.28 -9.20
N TYR A 66 6.18 1.93 -9.85
CA TYR A 66 7.49 1.36 -10.10
C TYR A 66 8.54 2.44 -10.30
N ARG A 67 9.80 2.09 -10.03
CA ARG A 67 10.94 3.00 -10.21
C ARG A 67 11.75 2.62 -11.43
N LEU A 68 12.29 3.64 -12.08
CA LEU A 68 13.25 3.50 -13.17
C LEU A 68 14.53 4.25 -12.87
N TRP A 69 15.66 3.62 -13.18
CA TRP A 69 16.98 4.24 -13.17
C TRP A 69 17.62 4.14 -14.56
N PRO A 70 18.04 5.27 -15.16
CA PRO A 70 18.85 5.24 -16.38
C PRO A 70 20.21 4.55 -16.24
N LEU A 71 20.52 3.65 -17.19
CA LEU A 71 21.86 3.09 -17.33
C LEU A 71 22.87 4.19 -17.71
N GLY A 72 23.98 4.31 -16.96
CA GLY A 72 25.07 5.24 -17.28
C GLY A 72 25.54 6.20 -16.18
N GLY A 73 24.95 6.16 -14.98
CA GLY A 73 25.42 6.93 -13.81
C GLY A 73 24.65 8.24 -13.56
N GLN A 74 24.52 8.57 -12.26
CA GLN A 74 23.68 9.60 -11.62
C GLN A 74 22.87 10.52 -12.55
N THR A 75 21.68 10.03 -12.85
CA THR A 75 20.53 10.84 -13.27
C THR A 75 19.44 10.64 -12.22
N ASN A 76 18.50 11.58 -12.13
CA ASN A 76 17.40 11.49 -11.17
C ASN A 76 16.64 10.15 -11.32
N ASP A 77 16.32 9.53 -10.19
CA ASP A 77 15.36 8.42 -10.20
C ASP A 77 13.97 9.00 -10.42
N VAL A 78 13.10 8.22 -11.06
CA VAL A 78 11.73 8.64 -11.28
C VAL A 78 10.80 7.52 -10.86
N LEU A 79 9.87 7.87 -9.98
CA LEU A 79 8.73 7.04 -9.63
C LEU A 79 7.67 7.23 -10.72
N TYR A 80 7.22 6.12 -11.30
CA TYR A 80 6.18 6.08 -12.31
C TYR A 80 4.98 5.30 -11.82
N SER A 81 3.85 5.55 -12.49
CA SER A 81 2.68 4.71 -12.39
C SER A 81 2.14 4.35 -13.77
N ALA A 82 1.64 3.13 -13.92
CA ALA A 82 0.88 2.70 -15.10
C ALA A 82 -0.40 2.00 -14.64
N ARG A 83 -1.53 2.31 -15.27
CA ARG A 83 -2.83 1.74 -14.93
C ARG A 83 -3.18 0.62 -15.90
N SER A 84 -3.86 -0.40 -15.40
CA SER A 84 -4.53 -1.42 -16.19
C SER A 84 -6.01 -1.44 -15.82
N THR A 85 -6.87 -1.41 -16.84
CA THR A 85 -8.34 -1.51 -16.70
C THR A 85 -8.86 -2.89 -17.10
N ASP A 86 -7.96 -3.84 -17.36
CA ASP A 86 -8.26 -5.17 -17.89
C ASP A 86 -7.56 -6.28 -17.08
N GLY A 87 -7.34 -6.02 -15.79
CA GLY A 87 -6.75 -6.98 -14.84
C GLY A 87 -5.30 -7.34 -15.13
N GLY A 88 -4.54 -6.43 -15.73
CA GLY A 88 -3.11 -6.57 -16.00
C GLY A 88 -2.77 -7.11 -17.38
N LEU A 89 -3.76 -7.28 -18.28
CA LEU A 89 -3.51 -7.73 -19.65
C LEU A 89 -2.82 -6.65 -20.49
N SER A 90 -3.20 -5.39 -20.29
CA SER A 90 -2.57 -4.24 -20.92
C SER A 90 -2.42 -3.09 -19.92
N TRP A 91 -1.49 -2.18 -20.23
CA TRP A 91 -1.15 -1.05 -19.38
C TRP A 91 -1.16 0.25 -20.19
N GLU A 92 -1.70 1.30 -19.59
CA GLU A 92 -1.66 2.65 -20.12
C GLU A 92 -0.22 3.20 -20.18
N ALA A 93 -0.04 4.30 -20.90
CA ALA A 93 1.25 4.98 -20.97
C ALA A 93 1.68 5.47 -19.56
N PRO A 94 2.94 5.20 -19.15
CA PRO A 94 3.44 5.58 -17.84
C PRO A 94 3.29 7.07 -17.54
N GLN A 95 2.84 7.39 -16.33
CA GLN A 95 2.78 8.74 -15.79
C GLN A 95 3.85 8.93 -14.72
N THR A 96 4.46 10.11 -14.68
CA THR A 96 5.41 10.45 -13.62
C THR A 96 4.67 10.74 -12.31
N VAL A 97 5.05 10.02 -11.26
CA VAL A 97 4.59 10.23 -9.89
C VAL A 97 5.49 11.26 -9.19
N HIS A 98 6.81 11.04 -9.22
CA HIS A 98 7.77 11.95 -8.59
C HIS A 98 9.17 11.81 -9.22
N THR A 99 9.93 12.92 -9.27
CA THR A 99 11.34 12.92 -9.69
C THR A 99 12.23 13.11 -8.46
N ILE A 100 13.12 12.15 -8.22
CA ILE A 100 14.01 12.11 -7.07
C ILE A 100 15.39 12.56 -7.52
N ALA A 101 15.86 13.69 -6.98
CA ALA A 101 17.18 14.18 -7.29
C ALA A 101 18.28 13.23 -6.77
N ASN A 102 19.35 13.07 -7.56
CA ASN A 102 20.56 12.33 -7.18
C ASN A 102 20.37 10.81 -6.96
N GLY A 103 19.40 10.22 -7.67
CA GLY A 103 19.29 8.80 -8.05
C GLY A 103 19.93 7.79 -7.11
N GLN A 104 19.15 7.33 -6.13
CA GLN A 104 19.65 6.63 -4.97
C GLN A 104 18.56 5.61 -4.56
N HIS A 105 18.91 4.34 -4.31
CA HIS A 105 17.99 3.19 -4.25
C HIS A 105 16.85 3.33 -3.24
N ASN A 106 15.63 2.98 -3.64
CA ASN A 106 14.43 3.17 -2.83
C ASN A 106 13.57 1.92 -2.88
N TRP A 107 12.88 1.63 -1.78
CA TRP A 107 11.75 0.69 -1.79
C TRP A 107 10.43 1.46 -1.79
N ILE A 108 9.43 0.81 -2.38
CA ILE A 108 8.09 1.35 -2.53
C ILE A 108 7.06 0.39 -1.96
N GLN A 109 6.08 0.95 -1.29
CA GLN A 109 4.87 0.25 -0.89
C GLN A 109 3.69 1.19 -1.10
N GLY A 110 2.51 0.66 -1.38
CA GLY A 110 1.34 1.51 -1.49
C GLY A 110 0.03 0.80 -1.17
N LEU A 111 -1.01 1.60 -0.99
CA LEU A 111 -2.38 1.12 -0.92
C LEU A 111 -3.35 2.17 -1.46
N GLN A 112 -4.56 1.73 -1.79
CA GLN A 112 -5.71 2.61 -1.86
C GLN A 112 -6.51 2.47 -0.56
N THR A 113 -6.83 3.59 0.08
CA THR A 113 -7.65 3.63 1.28
C THR A 113 -9.13 3.44 0.92
N GLN A 114 -9.97 3.19 1.92
CA GLN A 114 -11.43 3.08 1.77
C GLN A 114 -12.07 4.37 1.25
N SER A 115 -11.41 5.53 1.40
CA SER A 115 -11.86 6.81 0.83
C SER A 115 -11.61 6.90 -0.68
N GLY A 116 -10.74 6.04 -1.22
CA GLY A 116 -10.25 6.08 -2.59
C GLY A 116 -8.90 6.78 -2.75
N ARG A 117 -8.33 7.38 -1.70
CA ARG A 117 -7.00 7.98 -1.70
C ARG A 117 -5.92 6.92 -1.91
N LEU A 118 -4.95 7.21 -2.77
CA LEU A 118 -3.73 6.41 -2.90
C LEU A 118 -2.67 6.97 -1.97
N ILE A 119 -1.95 6.11 -1.27
CA ILE A 119 -0.78 6.48 -0.45
C ILE A 119 0.38 5.60 -0.86
N ILE A 120 1.53 6.23 -1.14
CA ILE A 120 2.79 5.54 -1.42
C ILE A 120 3.78 5.86 -0.31
N ALA A 121 4.33 4.82 0.29
CA ALA A 121 5.51 4.88 1.14
C ALA A 121 6.77 4.76 0.31
N TYR A 122 7.71 5.62 0.61
CA TYR A 122 8.96 5.79 -0.09
C TYR A 122 10.07 6.06 0.92
N TYR A 123 11.24 5.43 0.75
CA TYR A 123 12.43 5.81 1.51
C TYR A 123 13.70 5.83 0.65
N PRO A 124 14.58 6.83 0.84
CA PRO A 124 15.87 6.95 0.17
C PRO A 124 16.94 6.01 0.76
N PRO A 125 18.04 5.74 0.05
CA PRO A 125 19.06 4.81 0.50
C PRO A 125 19.88 5.41 1.65
N PHE A 126 20.51 4.50 2.38
CA PHE A 126 21.28 4.78 3.58
C PHE A 126 22.27 5.95 3.45
N GLY A 127 22.24 6.84 4.45
CA GLY A 127 23.19 7.95 4.59
C GLY A 127 22.84 9.19 3.76
N ALA A 128 21.66 9.24 3.14
CA ALA A 128 21.14 10.39 2.41
C ALA A 128 20.34 11.38 3.28
N GLY A 129 20.26 11.18 4.61
CA GLY A 129 19.30 11.87 5.47
C GLY A 129 17.92 11.22 5.33
N THR A 130 17.84 9.92 5.62
CA THR A 130 16.80 9.02 5.13
C THR A 130 15.49 9.07 5.89
N GLU A 131 14.68 10.06 5.56
CA GLU A 131 13.31 10.11 6.05
C GLU A 131 12.46 9.04 5.35
N LEU A 132 11.66 8.31 6.12
CA LEU A 132 10.51 7.61 5.55
C LEU A 132 9.50 8.68 5.16
N GLN A 133 9.16 8.73 3.87
CA GLN A 133 8.30 9.75 3.30
C GLN A 133 7.07 9.13 2.66
N LEU A 134 6.00 9.92 2.62
CA LEU A 134 4.74 9.57 2.01
C LEU A 134 4.37 10.62 0.97
N LEU A 135 3.71 10.17 -0.08
CA LEU A 135 2.97 11.00 -1.01
C LEU A 135 1.61 10.34 -1.27
N HIS A 136 0.62 11.16 -1.62
CA HIS A 136 -0.73 10.68 -1.87
C HIS A 136 -1.32 11.25 -3.14
N SER A 137 -2.37 10.59 -3.64
CA SER A 137 -3.22 11.07 -4.73
C SER A 137 -4.68 10.90 -4.35
N ASP A 138 -5.46 11.96 -4.55
CA ASP A 138 -6.92 11.99 -4.31
C ASP A 138 -7.73 11.85 -5.60
N ASP A 139 -7.07 11.68 -6.75
CA ASP A 139 -7.68 11.64 -8.08
C ASP A 139 -7.25 10.41 -8.89
N ALA A 140 -7.11 9.27 -8.20
CA ALA A 140 -6.78 7.98 -8.79
C ALA A 140 -5.43 7.94 -9.55
N GLY A 141 -4.45 8.68 -9.04
CA GLY A 141 -3.07 8.66 -9.53
C GLY A 141 -2.77 9.67 -10.65
N VAL A 142 -3.69 10.60 -10.93
CA VAL A 142 -3.50 11.63 -11.96
C VAL A 142 -2.58 12.73 -11.44
N ASN A 143 -2.79 13.22 -10.22
CA ASN A 143 -1.93 14.17 -9.53
C ASN A 143 -1.47 13.61 -8.18
N TRP A 144 -0.25 13.96 -7.80
CA TRP A 144 0.38 13.50 -6.57
C TRP A 144 0.81 14.68 -5.71
N SER A 145 0.68 14.51 -4.38
CA SER A 145 1.20 15.46 -3.42
C SER A 145 2.73 15.53 -3.46
N PRO A 146 3.34 16.60 -2.92
CA PRO A 146 4.74 16.55 -2.51
C PRO A 146 5.01 15.42 -1.51
N LEU A 147 6.28 15.00 -1.42
CA LEU A 147 6.76 14.10 -0.38
C LEU A 147 6.66 14.77 1.00
N VAL A 148 6.19 14.02 1.99
CA VAL A 148 6.10 14.43 3.39
C VAL A 148 6.77 13.38 4.27
N ALA A 149 7.73 13.81 5.10
CA ALA A 149 8.37 12.95 6.08
C ALA A 149 7.38 12.49 7.16
N VAL A 150 7.32 11.18 7.39
CA VAL A 150 6.52 10.57 8.47
C VAL A 150 7.39 10.00 9.58
N ALA A 151 8.65 9.64 9.28
CA ALA A 151 9.68 9.35 10.26
C ALA A 151 11.01 9.93 9.78
N THR A 152 11.74 10.59 10.69
CA THR A 152 12.98 11.31 10.37
C THR A 152 14.20 10.58 10.94
N GLY A 153 15.34 10.68 10.28
CA GLY A 153 16.59 10.06 10.70
C GLY A 153 17.29 9.33 9.55
N ASP A 154 18.27 8.48 9.84
CA ASP A 154 18.91 7.57 8.89
C ASP A 154 18.46 6.09 9.07
N GLY A 155 17.57 5.88 10.04
CA GLY A 155 17.09 4.58 10.49
C GLY A 155 15.80 4.07 9.86
N PRO A 156 14.77 4.90 9.60
CA PRO A 156 13.49 4.42 9.09
C PRO A 156 13.58 3.70 7.73
N ARG A 157 13.00 2.49 7.62
CA ARG A 157 12.97 1.68 6.38
C ARG A 157 11.97 0.52 6.42
N ASP A 158 11.83 -0.17 5.30
CA ASP A 158 10.99 -1.38 5.14
C ASP A 158 9.54 -1.15 5.59
N ALA A 159 8.96 -0.07 5.10
CA ALA A 159 7.65 0.38 5.50
C ALA A 159 6.52 -0.40 4.84
N HIS A 160 5.50 -0.71 5.64
CA HIS A 160 4.27 -1.36 5.22
C HIS A 160 3.05 -0.57 5.70
N LEU A 161 2.18 -0.20 4.76
CA LEU A 161 0.89 0.42 5.02
C LEU A 161 -0.23 -0.62 4.99
N SER A 162 -1.18 -0.48 5.89
CA SER A 162 -2.47 -1.20 5.87
C SER A 162 -3.58 -0.32 6.44
N GLU A 163 -4.82 -0.63 6.11
CA GLU A 163 -6.01 0.03 6.65
C GLU A 163 -6.91 -1.01 7.31
N THR A 164 -7.36 -0.73 8.54
CA THR A 164 -8.32 -1.57 9.25
C THR A 164 -9.76 -1.20 8.89
N GLY A 165 -10.73 -2.11 9.14
CA GLY A 165 -12.13 -1.90 8.76
C GLY A 165 -12.86 -0.73 9.48
N ASP A 166 -12.22 -0.10 10.46
CA ASP A 166 -12.66 1.15 11.09
C ASP A 166 -12.07 2.42 10.43
N GLY A 167 -11.33 2.28 9.33
CA GLY A 167 -10.71 3.37 8.57
C GLY A 167 -9.37 3.86 9.14
N ARG A 168 -8.80 3.18 10.14
CA ARG A 168 -7.49 3.55 10.69
C ARG A 168 -6.37 3.00 9.80
N LEU A 169 -5.44 3.88 9.44
CA LEU A 169 -4.22 3.48 8.77
C LEU A 169 -3.15 3.08 9.79
N TRP A 170 -2.40 2.05 9.44
CA TRP A 170 -1.23 1.57 10.16
C TRP A 170 -0.03 1.63 9.22
N LEU A 171 1.01 2.31 9.67
CA LEU A 171 2.32 2.33 9.04
C LEU A 171 3.27 1.62 9.98
N VAL A 172 3.77 0.46 9.58
CA VAL A 172 4.76 -0.34 10.33
C VAL A 172 6.07 -0.31 9.58
N TYR A 173 7.18 -0.14 10.28
CA TYR A 173 8.50 0.01 9.67
C TYR A 173 9.61 -0.32 10.68
N HIS A 174 10.81 -0.57 10.18
CA HIS A 174 12.01 -0.60 11.01
C HIS A 174 12.52 0.81 11.25
N ASN A 175 13.09 1.08 12.43
CA ASN A 175 13.83 2.33 12.66
C ASN A 175 15.19 2.07 13.28
N PHE A 176 16.22 2.09 12.42
CA PHE A 176 17.65 1.90 12.72
C PHE A 176 18.22 2.84 13.81
N ASP A 177 17.59 4.00 13.97
CA ASP A 177 18.05 5.03 14.90
C ASP A 177 17.47 4.81 16.30
N LEU A 178 16.48 3.92 16.41
CA LEU A 178 15.73 3.69 17.63
C LEU A 178 15.86 2.22 18.04
N GLY A 179 16.48 2.01 19.20
CA GLY A 179 16.56 0.67 19.82
C GLY A 179 17.46 -0.30 19.06
N ASP A 180 17.09 -1.57 19.08
CA ASP A 180 17.88 -2.65 18.48
C ASP A 180 17.52 -2.84 16.99
N PRO A 181 18.45 -3.35 16.14
CA PRO A 181 18.19 -3.57 14.72
C PRO A 181 16.98 -4.44 14.37
N GLY A 182 16.47 -5.22 15.32
CA GLY A 182 15.28 -6.06 15.16
C GLY A 182 13.97 -5.39 15.56
N ASP A 183 14.02 -4.13 16.01
CA ASP A 183 12.85 -3.41 16.48
C ASP A 183 11.96 -2.97 15.32
N PHE A 184 10.65 -3.15 15.52
CA PHE A 184 9.62 -2.63 14.65
C PHE A 184 8.85 -1.53 15.36
N TYR A 185 8.59 -0.45 14.64
CA TYR A 185 7.81 0.67 15.10
C TYR A 185 6.56 0.80 14.27
N TYR A 186 5.56 1.47 14.82
CA TYR A 186 4.37 1.85 14.09
C TYR A 186 3.91 3.26 14.38
N ARG A 187 3.21 3.81 13.40
CA ARG A 187 2.38 5.01 13.52
C ARG A 187 0.99 4.69 13.01
N THR A 188 -0.02 5.40 13.51
CA THR A 188 -1.40 5.29 12.99
C THR A 188 -1.92 6.64 12.54
N SER A 189 -2.81 6.62 11.55
CA SER A 189 -3.57 7.79 11.11
C SER A 189 -5.07 7.54 11.25
N LEU A 190 -5.80 8.59 11.62
CA LEU A 190 -7.26 8.61 11.78
C LEU A 190 -7.94 9.55 10.77
N ASP A 191 -7.16 10.17 9.90
CA ASP A 191 -7.57 11.22 8.97
C ASP A 191 -7.03 10.93 7.57
N ASP A 192 -7.10 9.67 7.15
CA ASP A 192 -6.78 9.23 5.79
C ASP A 192 -5.34 9.61 5.36
N GLY A 193 -4.41 9.50 6.31
CA GLY A 193 -2.98 9.72 6.08
C GLY A 193 -2.55 11.19 6.05
N VAL A 194 -3.46 12.12 6.36
CA VAL A 194 -3.13 13.56 6.46
C VAL A 194 -2.19 13.82 7.64
N SER A 195 -2.43 13.17 8.78
CA SER A 195 -1.55 13.22 9.93
C SER A 195 -1.32 11.86 10.56
N TRP A 196 -0.18 11.72 11.23
CA TRP A 196 0.26 10.47 11.83
C TRP A 196 0.53 10.69 13.31
N GLY A 197 0.07 9.74 14.13
CA GLY A 197 0.34 9.72 15.55
C GLY A 197 1.82 9.50 15.87
N ASN A 198 2.11 9.43 17.16
CA ASN A 198 3.46 9.21 17.66
C ASN A 198 4.00 7.84 17.22
N GLU A 199 5.31 7.81 16.92
CA GLU A 199 6.06 6.57 16.72
C GLU A 199 6.06 5.75 18.01
N THR A 200 5.62 4.50 17.90
CA THR A 200 5.48 3.58 19.03
C THR A 200 6.15 2.26 18.70
N LEU A 201 6.90 1.70 19.64
CA LEU A 201 7.47 0.35 19.49
C LEU A 201 6.33 -0.68 19.36
N LEU A 202 6.32 -1.43 18.26
CA LEU A 202 5.42 -2.55 18.01
C LEU A 202 5.97 -3.83 18.64
N LEU A 203 7.24 -4.12 18.36
CA LEU A 203 7.92 -5.32 18.80
C LEU A 203 9.41 -4.98 19.00
N GLY A 204 9.92 -5.25 20.20
CA GLY A 204 11.36 -5.24 20.46
C GLY A 204 11.99 -6.53 19.97
N GLY A 205 13.00 -6.42 19.10
CA GLY A 205 13.84 -7.53 18.70
C GLY A 205 14.78 -7.96 19.85
N PRO A 206 15.37 -9.16 19.78
CA PRO A 206 16.48 -9.48 20.67
C PRO A 206 17.66 -8.55 20.36
N ALA A 207 18.30 -8.01 21.40
CA ALA A 207 19.57 -7.31 21.26
C ALA A 207 20.58 -8.23 20.54
N PHE A 208 21.11 -7.78 19.41
CA PHE A 208 22.22 -8.48 18.76
C PHE A 208 23.49 -8.23 19.59
N PRO A 209 24.28 -9.29 19.90
CA PRO A 209 25.47 -9.18 20.74
C PRO A 209 26.62 -8.40 20.10
#